data_AF-A0A8H6M2F7-F1
#
_entry.id   AF-A0A8H6M2F7-F1
#
_cell.length_a   1.000
_cell.length_b   1.000
_cell.length_c   1.000
_cell.angle_alpha   90.00
_cell.angle_beta   90.00
_cell.angle_gamma   90.00
#
_symmetry.space_group_name_H-M   'P 1'
#
loop_
_entity.id
_entity.type
_entity.pdbx_description
1 polymer ?
#
loop_
_entity_poly.entity_id
_entity_poly.type
_entity_poly.pdbx_seq_one_letter_code
_entity_poly.pdbx_strand_id
1 'polypeptide(L)'
;RKAWSLKEYDIPSALWVNSDQTQVVYAPGDGMTWADKGAKQVASVGVDEKRAFTVMVSVSSDGQVLPFQAIYEGKTERVVPSPKARYRAECDQIGCRFVPSKSSTYWSNQATMKLFVEDILVPFFDRQRARLDRPPSSKALWTIDVFSVHRSQEFRDYMEATHPNIILDFVPGGCT
;
A
#
# COMPACT_ATOMS: atom_id res chain seq x y z
N ARG A 1 -13.73 -13.54 13.55
CA ARG A 1 -13.76 -13.75 12.07
C ARG A 1 -12.39 -14.17 11.54
N LYS A 2 -11.36 -13.31 11.64
CA LYS A 2 -9.96 -13.62 11.30
C LYS A 2 -9.45 -14.97 11.79
N ALA A 3 -9.46 -15.21 13.11
CA ALA A 3 -8.97 -16.45 13.70
C ALA A 3 -9.71 -17.70 13.18
N TRP A 4 -11.01 -17.56 12.88
CA TRP A 4 -11.80 -18.63 12.29
C TRP A 4 -11.33 -18.92 10.85
N SER A 5 -11.15 -17.91 10.00
CA SER A 5 -10.67 -18.09 8.63
C SER A 5 -9.27 -18.69 8.55
N LEU A 6 -8.36 -18.26 9.43
CA LEU A 6 -7.01 -18.83 9.52
C LEU A 6 -7.06 -20.32 9.83
N LYS A 7 -7.91 -20.72 10.78
CA LYS A 7 -8.08 -22.12 11.19
C LYS A 7 -8.80 -22.95 10.12
N GLU A 8 -9.92 -22.46 9.60
CA GLU A 8 -10.80 -23.17 8.66
C GLU A 8 -10.08 -23.50 7.35
N TYR A 9 -9.31 -22.55 6.82
CA TYR A 9 -8.61 -22.71 5.56
C TYR A 9 -7.13 -23.06 5.70
N ASP A 10 -6.67 -23.34 6.93
CA ASP A 10 -5.27 -23.66 7.25
C ASP A 10 -4.29 -22.68 6.60
N ILE A 11 -4.55 -21.37 6.78
CA ILE A 11 -3.79 -20.30 6.11
C ILE A 11 -2.43 -20.16 6.81
N PRO A 12 -1.30 -20.46 6.14
CA PRO A 12 0.03 -20.27 6.71
C PRO A 12 0.34 -18.80 6.93
N SER A 13 1.26 -18.49 7.86
CA SER A 13 1.69 -17.11 8.14
C SER A 13 2.21 -16.36 6.91
N ALA A 14 2.88 -17.04 5.98
CA ALA A 14 3.35 -16.46 4.72
C ALA A 14 2.21 -16.06 3.75
N LEU A 15 1.00 -16.62 3.91
CA LEU A 15 -0.20 -16.30 3.11
C LEU A 15 -1.16 -15.37 3.86
N TRP A 16 -0.70 -14.74 4.95
CA TRP A 16 -1.42 -13.65 5.61
C TRP A 16 -0.61 -12.37 5.47
N VAL A 17 -1.13 -11.40 4.72
CA VAL A 17 -0.49 -10.10 4.50
C VAL A 17 -1.31 -8.99 5.15
N ASN A 18 -0.64 -8.08 5.85
CA ASN A 18 -1.20 -6.81 6.27
C ASN A 18 -0.64 -5.69 5.39
N SER A 19 -1.51 -4.77 4.97
CA SER A 19 -1.13 -3.62 4.17
C SER A 19 -1.72 -2.35 4.76
N ASP A 20 -0.96 -1.27 4.62
CA ASP A 20 -1.41 0.07 5.00
C ASP A 20 -0.91 1.10 3.98
N GLN A 21 -1.57 2.26 3.95
CA GLN A 21 -1.22 3.39 3.10
C GLN A 21 -0.78 4.57 3.96
N THR A 22 0.44 5.05 3.72
CA THR A 22 0.95 6.25 4.37
C THR A 22 1.23 7.35 3.37
N GLN A 23 1.01 8.58 3.79
CA GLN A 23 1.45 9.75 3.06
C GLN A 23 2.95 9.98 3.27
N VAL A 24 3.66 10.34 2.20
CA VAL A 24 5.06 10.77 2.25
C VAL A 24 5.19 12.17 1.67
N VAL A 25 5.56 13.13 2.52
CA VAL A 25 5.77 14.54 2.15
C VAL A 25 7.15 14.68 1.49
N TYR A 26 7.24 15.41 0.38
CA TYR A 26 8.52 15.55 -0.36
C TYR A 26 9.61 16.27 0.42
N ALA A 27 9.21 17.33 1.13
CA ALA A 27 10.09 18.15 1.94
C ALA A 27 9.44 18.31 3.32
N PRO A 28 9.52 17.29 4.18
CA PRO A 28 8.95 17.38 5.51
C PRO A 28 9.66 18.51 6.26
N GLY A 29 8.87 19.39 6.88
CA GLY A 29 9.41 20.39 7.79
C GLY A 29 9.97 19.76 9.06
N ASP A 30 10.73 20.54 9.81
CA ASP A 30 11.14 20.19 11.17
C ASP A 30 10.11 20.74 12.17
N GLY A 31 9.89 20.03 13.26
CA GLY A 31 9.12 20.52 14.41
C GLY A 31 9.84 21.64 15.17
N MET A 32 11.13 21.86 14.87
CA MET A 32 11.95 22.90 15.46
C MET A 32 12.26 24.00 14.45
N THR A 33 12.19 25.25 14.91
CA THR A 33 12.59 26.42 14.12
C THR A 33 13.20 27.46 15.08
N TRP A 34 13.98 28.39 14.54
CA TRP A 34 14.60 29.46 15.32
C TRP A 34 13.74 30.73 15.26
N ALA A 35 13.42 31.28 16.43
CA ALA A 35 12.71 32.55 16.56
C ALA A 35 13.18 33.32 17.80
N ASP A 36 12.97 34.63 17.79
CA ASP A 36 13.28 35.49 18.92
C ASP A 36 12.47 35.10 20.16
N LYS A 37 13.11 35.21 21.34
CA LYS A 37 12.45 34.92 22.62
C LYS A 37 11.27 35.88 22.82
N GLY A 38 10.06 35.33 22.91
CA GLY A 38 8.81 36.09 23.07
C GLY A 38 8.00 36.26 21.77
N ALA A 39 8.47 35.71 20.65
CA ALA A 39 7.70 35.66 19.42
C ALA A 39 6.38 34.87 19.61
N LYS A 40 5.27 35.45 19.15
CA LYS A 40 3.92 34.85 19.25
C LYS A 40 3.51 34.06 18.00
N GLN A 41 4.11 34.37 16.86
CA GLN A 41 3.92 33.67 15.60
C GLN A 41 5.28 33.25 15.10
N VAL A 42 5.51 31.94 15.08
CA VAL A 42 6.78 31.33 14.73
C VAL A 42 6.54 30.49 13.49
N ALA A 43 7.08 30.92 12.36
CA ALA A 43 6.98 30.17 11.12
C ALA A 43 7.99 29.01 11.13
N SER A 44 7.50 27.80 10.90
CA SER A 44 8.34 26.61 10.74
C SER A 44 8.46 26.25 9.27
N VAL A 45 9.70 26.13 8.79
CA VAL A 45 9.98 25.79 7.39
C VAL A 45 9.44 24.38 7.10
N GLY A 46 8.67 24.25 6.02
CA GLY A 46 8.16 22.96 5.54
C GLY A 46 6.91 22.42 6.24
N VAL A 47 6.39 23.10 7.28
CA VAL A 47 5.13 22.68 7.95
C VAL A 47 3.92 22.87 7.05
N ASP A 48 3.96 23.85 6.15
CA ASP A 48 2.91 24.10 5.16
C ASP A 48 3.10 23.32 3.84
N GLU A 49 4.12 22.46 3.74
CA GLU A 49 4.29 21.62 2.55
C GLU A 49 3.17 20.58 2.48
N LYS A 50 2.37 20.67 1.42
CA LYS A 50 1.23 19.76 1.17
C LYS A 50 1.48 18.80 0.02
N ARG A 51 2.57 18.97 -0.73
CA ARG A 51 2.93 18.07 -1.81
C ARG A 51 3.45 16.78 -1.19
N ALA A 52 2.74 15.72 -1.52
CA ALA A 52 3.03 14.39 -1.04
C ALA A 52 2.71 13.36 -2.12
N PHE A 53 3.13 12.13 -1.86
CA PHE A 53 2.66 10.94 -2.57
C PHE A 53 2.16 9.92 -1.54
N THR A 54 1.31 8.99 -1.96
CA THR A 54 0.87 7.88 -1.10
C THR A 54 1.77 6.68 -1.34
N VAL A 55 2.23 6.00 -0.29
CA VAL A 55 2.90 4.71 -0.38
C VAL A 55 2.03 3.65 0.25
N MET A 56 1.76 2.60 -0.49
CA MET A 56 1.17 1.36 -0.01
C MET A 56 2.29 0.39 0.35
N VAL A 57 2.39 0.06 1.64
CA VAL A 57 3.38 -0.88 2.19
C VAL A 57 2.69 -2.15 2.65
N SER A 58 3.39 -3.28 2.65
CA SER A 58 2.80 -4.54 3.08
C SER A 58 3.84 -5.49 3.66
N VAL A 59 3.42 -6.24 4.68
CA VAL A 59 4.24 -7.22 5.38
C VAL A 59 3.42 -8.48 5.60
N SER A 60 4.00 -9.64 5.31
CA SER A 60 3.39 -10.93 5.64
C SER A 60 3.59 -11.28 7.12
N SER A 61 2.73 -12.12 7.67
CA SER A 61 2.78 -12.52 9.08
C SER A 61 4.02 -13.35 9.44
N ASP A 62 4.79 -13.83 8.46
CA ASP A 62 6.10 -14.46 8.67
C ASP A 62 7.28 -13.45 8.59
N GLY A 63 7.00 -12.16 8.44
CA GLY A 63 7.98 -11.07 8.48
C GLY A 63 8.58 -10.67 7.14
N GLN A 64 8.09 -11.19 6.01
CA GLN A 64 8.56 -10.76 4.69
C GLN A 64 7.91 -9.45 4.27
N VAL A 65 8.72 -8.49 3.86
CA VAL A 65 8.25 -7.22 3.30
C VAL A 65 7.96 -7.41 1.81
N LEU A 66 6.79 -6.99 1.37
CA LEU A 66 6.44 -6.96 -0.05
C LEU A 66 6.98 -5.67 -0.69
N PRO A 67 7.22 -5.67 -2.01
CA PRO A 67 7.49 -4.43 -2.73
C PRO A 67 6.36 -3.41 -2.51
N PHE A 68 6.71 -2.12 -2.45
CA PHE A 68 5.72 -1.08 -2.24
C PHE A 68 5.14 -0.56 -3.56
N GLN A 69 3.94 0.03 -3.49
CA GLN A 69 3.41 0.88 -4.55
C GLN A 69 3.43 2.34 -4.09
N ALA A 70 4.05 3.22 -4.87
CA ALA A 70 4.05 4.66 -4.65
C ALA A 70 3.17 5.36 -5.70
N ILE A 71 2.19 6.12 -5.24
CA ILE A 71 1.14 6.77 -6.03
C ILE A 71 1.38 8.28 -6.06
N TYR A 72 1.65 8.80 -7.25
CA TYR A 72 2.01 10.20 -7.48
C TYR A 72 0.84 10.97 -8.07
N GLU A 73 0.63 12.20 -7.62
CA GLU A 73 -0.39 13.08 -8.20
C GLU A 73 -0.07 13.38 -9.68
N GLY A 74 -1.04 13.09 -10.56
CA GLY A 74 -0.98 13.48 -11.96
C GLY A 74 -1.44 12.40 -12.93
N LYS A 75 -1.39 12.72 -14.23
CA LYS A 75 -2.04 11.90 -15.28
C LYS A 75 -1.10 11.05 -16.12
N THR A 76 0.21 11.27 -16.04
CA THR A 76 1.19 10.66 -16.96
C THR A 76 2.40 10.13 -16.21
N GLU A 77 3.15 9.23 -16.83
CA GLU A 77 4.41 8.69 -16.29
C GLU A 77 5.50 9.74 -16.02
N ARG A 78 5.28 11.01 -16.42
CA ARG A 78 6.22 12.09 -16.11
C ARG A 78 6.16 12.54 -14.65
N VAL A 79 5.14 12.17 -13.89
CA VAL A 79 5.00 12.54 -12.46
C VAL A 79 5.67 11.56 -11.51
N VAL A 80 5.97 10.34 -11.98
CA VAL A 80 6.72 9.36 -11.19
C VAL A 80 8.22 9.62 -11.32
N PRO A 81 9.07 9.08 -10.43
CA PRO A 81 10.52 9.21 -10.55
C PRO A 81 11.01 8.81 -11.94
N SER A 82 12.08 9.44 -12.41
CA SER A 82 12.69 9.07 -13.70
C SER A 82 13.23 7.64 -13.66
N PRO A 83 13.18 6.87 -14.75
CA PRO A 83 13.92 5.61 -14.90
C PRO A 83 15.43 5.74 -14.60
N LYS A 84 15.99 6.95 -14.75
CA LYS A 84 17.39 7.28 -14.46
C LYS A 84 17.62 7.78 -13.04
N ALA A 85 16.59 7.86 -12.20
CA ALA A 85 16.75 8.29 -10.82
C ALA A 85 17.61 7.29 -10.03
N ARG A 86 18.31 7.79 -9.02
CA ARG A 86 19.12 6.96 -8.12
C ARG A 86 18.25 5.86 -7.50
N TYR A 87 18.73 4.63 -7.50
CA TYR A 87 18.05 3.43 -6.97
C TYR A 87 16.77 2.99 -7.70
N ARG A 88 16.43 3.60 -8.84
CA ARG A 88 15.21 3.25 -9.56
C ARG A 88 15.28 1.82 -10.13
N ALA A 89 16.40 1.44 -10.72
CA ALA A 89 16.56 0.11 -11.31
C ALA A 89 16.43 -1.00 -10.25
N GLU A 90 16.99 -0.78 -9.07
CA GLU A 90 16.91 -1.68 -7.92
C GLU A 90 15.48 -1.82 -7.42
N CYS A 91 14.74 -0.72 -7.35
CA CYS A 91 13.31 -0.73 -6.99
C CYS A 91 12.49 -1.52 -8.02
N ASP A 92 12.73 -1.30 -9.32
CA ASP A 92 12.05 -2.03 -10.39
C ASP A 92 12.39 -3.53 -10.33
N GLN A 93 13.65 -3.90 -10.02
CA GLN A 93 14.10 -5.29 -9.91
C GLN A 93 13.42 -6.04 -8.76
N ILE A 94 13.22 -5.40 -7.61
CA ILE A 94 12.49 -6.00 -6.49
C ILE A 94 10.97 -5.99 -6.71
N GLY A 95 10.48 -5.28 -7.73
CA GLY A 95 9.06 -5.24 -8.10
C GLY A 95 8.28 -4.07 -7.48
N CYS A 96 8.94 -3.03 -6.98
CA CYS A 96 8.25 -1.83 -6.53
C CYS A 96 7.56 -1.16 -7.71
N ARG A 97 6.41 -0.54 -7.46
CA ARG A 97 5.62 0.14 -8.49
C ARG A 97 5.53 1.62 -8.20
N PHE A 98 5.83 2.44 -9.19
CA PHE A 98 5.61 3.88 -9.15
C PHE A 98 4.52 4.18 -10.18
N VAL A 99 3.38 4.70 -9.73
CA VAL A 99 2.21 4.87 -10.59
C VAL A 99 1.65 6.28 -10.47
N PRO A 100 1.20 6.90 -11.58
CA PRO A 100 0.39 8.10 -11.51
C PRO A 100 -1.01 7.75 -10.96
N SER A 101 -1.56 8.59 -10.10
CA SER A 101 -2.93 8.45 -9.58
C SER A 101 -3.99 8.58 -10.66
N LYS A 102 -3.65 9.24 -11.77
CA LYS A 102 -4.57 9.64 -12.85
C LYS A 102 -5.69 10.55 -12.38
N SER A 103 -5.50 11.23 -11.25
CA SER A 103 -6.41 12.23 -10.68
C SER A 103 -5.66 13.53 -10.39
N SER A 104 -6.37 14.49 -9.79
CA SER A 104 -5.80 15.72 -9.21
C SER A 104 -5.40 15.56 -7.74
N THR A 105 -5.20 14.32 -7.29
CA THR A 105 -4.77 13.99 -5.92
C THR A 105 -3.74 12.87 -5.97
N TYR A 106 -2.99 12.64 -4.90
CA TYR A 106 -2.07 11.51 -4.77
C TYR A 106 -2.68 10.32 -4.02
N TRP A 107 -4.00 10.32 -3.76
CA TRP A 107 -4.68 9.27 -3.03
C TRP A 107 -4.89 8.02 -3.89
N SER A 108 -4.90 6.86 -3.23
CA SER A 108 -5.26 5.60 -3.87
C SER A 108 -6.72 5.64 -4.34
N ASN A 109 -6.98 4.99 -5.46
CA ASN A 109 -8.28 4.84 -6.09
C ASN A 109 -8.48 3.40 -6.59
N GLN A 110 -9.63 3.13 -7.21
CA GLN A 110 -9.96 1.78 -7.69
C GLN A 110 -8.92 1.23 -8.67
N ALA A 111 -8.41 2.07 -9.57
CA ALA A 111 -7.42 1.62 -10.55
C ALA A 111 -6.06 1.32 -9.90
N THR A 112 -5.58 2.18 -8.99
CA THR A 112 -4.28 1.96 -8.31
C THR A 112 -4.34 0.76 -7.37
N MET A 113 -5.46 0.54 -6.69
CA MET A 113 -5.67 -0.65 -5.86
C MET A 113 -5.68 -1.94 -6.68
N LYS A 114 -6.36 -1.95 -7.83
CA LYS A 114 -6.30 -3.10 -8.77
C LYS A 114 -4.86 -3.35 -9.24
N LEU A 115 -4.12 -2.30 -9.60
CA LEU A 115 -2.71 -2.41 -9.95
C LEU A 115 -1.87 -3.00 -8.79
N PHE A 116 -2.10 -2.57 -7.55
CA PHE A 116 -1.40 -3.13 -6.39
C PHE A 116 -1.68 -4.63 -6.24
N VAL A 117 -2.94 -5.03 -6.38
CA VAL A 117 -3.34 -6.44 -6.27
C VAL A 117 -2.63 -7.29 -7.34
N GLU A 118 -2.70 -6.87 -8.61
CA GLU A 118 -2.17 -7.64 -9.74
C GLU A 118 -0.64 -7.66 -9.78
N ASP A 119 0.01 -6.53 -9.49
CA ASP A 119 1.45 -6.40 -9.67
C ASP A 119 2.27 -6.86 -8.46
N ILE A 120 1.69 -6.82 -7.25
CA ILE A 120 2.42 -7.02 -6.00
C ILE A 120 1.80 -8.15 -5.18
N LEU A 121 0.53 -8.02 -4.80
CA LEU A 121 -0.08 -8.92 -3.82
C LEU A 121 -0.25 -10.35 -4.35
N VAL A 122 -0.86 -10.50 -5.54
CA VAL A 122 -1.12 -11.80 -6.16
C VAL A 122 0.20 -12.52 -6.50
N PRO A 123 1.17 -11.88 -7.18
CA PRO A 123 2.47 -12.50 -7.43
C PRO A 123 3.19 -12.91 -6.14
N PHE A 124 3.07 -12.14 -5.06
CA PHE A 124 3.63 -12.54 -3.77
C PHE A 124 2.98 -13.82 -3.26
N PHE A 125 1.65 -13.88 -3.18
CA PHE A 125 0.96 -15.08 -2.71
C PHE A 125 1.24 -16.30 -3.58
N ASP A 126 1.31 -16.16 -4.90
CA ASP A 126 1.60 -17.28 -5.79
C ASP A 126 3.00 -17.84 -5.57
N ARG A 127 4.00 -16.96 -5.37
CA ARG A 127 5.36 -17.39 -4.97
C ARG A 127 5.35 -18.12 -3.63
N GLN A 128 4.62 -17.63 -2.63
CA GLN A 128 4.55 -18.28 -1.32
C GLN A 128 3.81 -19.62 -1.39
N ARG A 129 2.74 -19.73 -2.19
CA ARG A 129 2.04 -21.00 -2.42
C ARG A 129 2.96 -22.03 -3.04
N ALA A 130 3.70 -21.65 -4.10
CA ALA A 130 4.67 -22.53 -4.74
C ALA A 130 5.78 -22.96 -3.76
N ARG A 131 6.32 -22.04 -2.95
CA ARG A 131 7.34 -22.33 -1.94
C ARG A 131 6.86 -23.29 -0.85
N LEU A 132 5.59 -23.22 -0.50
CA LEU A 132 4.96 -24.04 0.55
C LEU A 132 4.30 -25.31 0.01
N ASP A 133 4.45 -25.60 -1.29
CA ASP A 133 3.79 -26.72 -1.98
C ASP A 133 2.26 -26.72 -1.77
N ARG A 134 1.66 -25.53 -1.80
CA ARG A 134 0.22 -25.32 -1.65
C ARG A 134 -0.45 -25.14 -3.01
N PRO A 135 -1.65 -25.71 -3.23
CA PRO A 135 -2.42 -25.47 -4.43
C PRO A 135 -2.68 -23.96 -4.71
N PRO A 136 -2.78 -23.52 -5.97
CA PRO A 136 -3.18 -22.15 -6.31
C PRO A 136 -4.54 -21.73 -5.74
N SER A 137 -5.41 -22.71 -5.46
CA SER A 137 -6.72 -22.50 -4.82
C SER A 137 -6.66 -22.29 -3.31
N SER A 138 -5.51 -22.50 -2.66
CA SER A 138 -5.35 -22.29 -1.22
C SER A 138 -5.63 -20.84 -0.83
N LYS A 139 -6.45 -20.66 0.22
CA LYS A 139 -6.85 -19.34 0.68
C LYS A 139 -5.66 -18.58 1.25
N ALA A 140 -5.63 -17.29 0.95
CA ALA A 140 -4.77 -16.30 1.56
C ALA A 140 -5.65 -15.28 2.30
N LEU A 141 -5.07 -14.61 3.29
CA LEU A 141 -5.73 -13.55 4.05
C LEU A 141 -5.03 -12.22 3.78
N TRP A 142 -5.81 -11.21 3.44
CA TRP A 142 -5.31 -9.86 3.25
C TRP A 142 -6.02 -8.88 4.19
N THR A 143 -5.27 -8.31 5.12
CA THR A 143 -5.76 -7.36 6.12
C THR A 143 -5.46 -5.92 5.70
N ILE A 144 -6.51 -5.11 5.52
CA ILE A 144 -6.43 -3.69 5.16
C ILE A 144 -7.41 -2.86 6.00
N ASP A 145 -7.23 -1.54 6.04
CA ASP A 145 -8.15 -0.64 6.75
C ASP A 145 -9.51 -0.50 6.03
N VAL A 146 -10.47 0.16 6.70
CA VAL A 146 -11.81 0.44 6.15
C VAL A 146 -11.86 1.74 5.32
N PHE A 147 -10.77 2.13 4.68
CA PHE A 147 -10.78 3.27 3.75
C PHE A 147 -11.85 3.09 2.65
N SER A 148 -12.44 4.20 2.20
CA SER A 148 -13.63 4.20 1.33
C SER A 148 -13.43 3.44 0.02
N VAL A 149 -12.22 3.49 -0.55
CA VAL A 149 -11.87 2.72 -1.76
C VAL A 149 -11.78 1.23 -1.46
N HIS A 150 -11.14 0.83 -0.36
CA HIS A 150 -10.97 -0.57 0.04
C HIS A 150 -12.30 -1.25 0.36
N ARG A 151 -13.23 -0.51 0.98
CA ARG A 151 -14.55 -1.03 1.38
C ARG A 151 -15.61 -0.90 0.27
N SER A 152 -15.31 -0.20 -0.82
CA SER A 152 -16.28 0.03 -1.90
C SER A 152 -16.85 -1.29 -2.41
N GLN A 153 -18.11 -1.28 -2.84
CA GLN A 153 -18.71 -2.47 -3.44
C GLN A 153 -17.96 -2.86 -4.71
N GLU A 154 -17.56 -1.88 -5.53
CA GLU A 154 -16.78 -2.11 -6.75
C GLU A 154 -15.47 -2.88 -6.47
N PHE A 155 -14.72 -2.50 -5.45
CA PHE A 155 -13.46 -3.16 -5.14
C PHE A 155 -13.70 -4.59 -4.63
N ARG A 156 -14.71 -4.76 -3.77
CA ARG A 156 -15.06 -6.07 -3.21
C ARG A 156 -15.58 -7.02 -4.28
N ASP A 157 -16.42 -6.55 -5.19
CA ASP A 157 -16.93 -7.33 -6.33
C ASP A 157 -15.79 -7.76 -7.25
N TYR A 158 -14.85 -6.85 -7.54
CA TYR A 158 -13.65 -7.17 -8.30
C TYR A 158 -12.84 -8.27 -7.61
N MET A 159 -12.52 -8.12 -6.32
CA MET A 159 -11.75 -9.12 -5.57
C MET A 159 -12.47 -10.48 -5.51
N GLU A 160 -13.79 -10.51 -5.32
CA GLU A 160 -14.57 -11.74 -5.31
C GLU A 160 -14.59 -12.43 -6.68
N ALA A 161 -14.71 -11.66 -7.76
CA ALA A 161 -14.78 -12.19 -9.11
C ALA A 161 -13.42 -12.69 -9.65
N THR A 162 -12.34 -11.95 -9.39
CA THR A 162 -11.02 -12.23 -10.00
C THR A 162 -10.07 -12.95 -9.05
N HIS A 163 -10.19 -12.72 -7.75
CA HIS A 163 -9.27 -13.23 -6.73
C HIS A 163 -10.01 -13.94 -5.57
N PRO A 164 -10.91 -14.92 -5.85
CA PRO A 164 -11.77 -15.55 -4.84
C PRO A 164 -10.99 -16.29 -3.74
N ASN A 165 -9.70 -16.54 -3.95
CA ASN A 165 -8.82 -17.19 -2.98
C ASN A 165 -8.12 -16.21 -2.04
N ILE A 166 -8.37 -14.91 -2.16
CA ILE A 166 -7.89 -13.90 -1.23
C ILE A 166 -9.06 -13.42 -0.39
N ILE A 167 -9.01 -13.71 0.90
CA ILE A 167 -10.03 -13.27 1.85
C ILE A 167 -9.68 -11.85 2.31
N LEU A 168 -10.58 -10.91 2.07
CA LEU A 168 -10.47 -9.56 2.62
C LEU A 168 -10.86 -9.54 4.11
N ASP A 169 -9.95 -9.08 4.95
CA ASP A 169 -10.17 -8.80 6.36
C ASP A 169 -9.95 -7.31 6.61
N PHE A 170 -10.91 -6.68 7.29
CA PHE A 170 -10.88 -5.23 7.50
C PHE A 170 -10.54 -4.89 8.95
N VAL A 171 -9.58 -4.00 9.14
CA VAL A 171 -9.31 -3.37 10.44
C VAL A 171 -10.43 -2.37 10.74
N PRO A 172 -11.09 -2.42 11.92
CA PRO A 172 -12.13 -1.46 12.27
C PRO A 172 -11.64 0.00 12.21
N GLY A 173 -12.55 0.92 11.88
CA GLY A 173 -12.21 2.34 11.86
C GLY A 173 -11.78 2.85 13.24
N GLY A 174 -10.74 3.68 13.28
CA GLY A 174 -10.14 4.18 14.52
C GLY A 174 -9.22 3.19 15.23
N CYS A 175 -8.82 2.10 14.56
CA CYS A 175 -7.88 1.10 15.07
C CYS A 175 -6.64 0.96 14.18
N THR A 176 -6.31 2.02 13.44
CA THR A 176 -5.18 2.15 12.51
C THR A 176 -4.32 3.33 12.95
#